data_AF-I2G2Y0-F1
#
_entry.id   AF-I2G2Y0-F1
#
_cell.length_a   1.000
_cell.length_b   1.000
_cell.length_c   1.000
_cell.angle_alpha   90.00
_cell.angle_beta   90.00
_cell.angle_gamma   90.00
#
_symmetry.space_group_name_H-M   'P 1'
#
loop_
_entity.id
_entity.type
_entity.pdbx_description
1 polymer ?
#
loop_
_entity_poly.entity_id
_entity_poly.type
_entity_poly.pdbx_seq_one_letter_code
_entity_poly.pdbx_strand_id
1 'polypeptide(L)'
;MACCGGAISSDMRATVAEVPATKNATGPGYSIQGYEDLKYTYSFVDNVFDQQKEDLASYYTKWGRVLCVLDENLNEIYGDSIKAYFNAHNIKPTLNVFKGGELNKTMDTMLGFVDAMDKFGLIRKEPVLIVGGGLASDVLGYACASYRRSTNYIRVGTTLIALIDAAISIKVGINHKKLKNRLGAYHAPMHTFLDFDFLKTLPIGQTRNGTAEIIKILHCTDKHTWSMLVKYGEDLVNTAYGRNATGPGAKELKEAADTICRNAIKGMLDLESPNLHEIGLDRVIANGHSISPTLELAPFPPLRHGHAVTIDMAWSITLAHMRGYISDQDRDEWFGLAMSVGLSVDHPLLTNELILEANEAIKKTRDRLQRFVLAKPLGKCVFANDISEEEFIKSLAVHKEYVKKSGRGDGVGLDAYADAGDLGADPEILLKERKVADVSRANGNGVQHEQLGNNKTAVAVAA
;
A
#
# COMPACT_ATOMS: atom_id res chain seq x y z
N MET A 1 -44.10 11.14 -20.14
CA MET A 1 -42.93 11.01 -21.03
C MET A 1 -42.74 9.55 -21.39
N ALA A 2 -43.29 9.13 -22.53
CA ALA A 2 -43.02 7.84 -23.15
C ALA A 2 -42.29 8.11 -24.46
N CYS A 3 -41.01 8.45 -24.37
CA CYS A 3 -40.15 8.68 -25.53
C CYS A 3 -38.76 8.14 -25.18
N CYS A 4 -38.62 6.81 -25.21
CA CYS A 4 -37.38 6.05 -25.43
C CYS A 4 -37.72 4.56 -25.16
N GLY A 5 -38.30 3.88 -26.15
CA GLY A 5 -38.64 2.45 -26.08
C GLY A 5 -37.43 1.50 -26.22
N GLY A 6 -36.21 2.00 -26.09
CA GLY A 6 -35.00 1.18 -25.99
C GLY A 6 -34.72 0.89 -24.53
N ALA A 7 -34.49 -0.38 -24.18
CA ALA A 7 -33.96 -0.72 -22.87
C ALA A 7 -32.68 0.10 -22.62
N ILE A 8 -32.64 0.81 -21.49
CA ILE A 8 -31.44 1.52 -21.07
C ILE A 8 -30.34 0.46 -20.94
N SER A 9 -29.22 0.64 -21.64
CA SER A 9 -28.08 -0.30 -21.66
C SER A 9 -27.30 -0.37 -20.33
N SER A 10 -27.86 0.17 -19.25
CA SER A 10 -27.22 0.21 -17.93
C SER A 10 -27.77 -0.89 -17.06
N ASP A 11 -26.85 -1.58 -16.40
CA ASP A 11 -27.08 -2.54 -15.33
C ASP A 11 -27.27 -1.87 -13.95
N MET A 12 -27.14 -0.54 -13.86
CA MET A 12 -27.43 0.17 -12.62
C MET A 12 -28.92 0.10 -12.29
N ARG A 13 -29.19 -0.18 -11.01
CA ARG A 13 -30.55 -0.18 -10.46
C ARG A 13 -30.73 1.08 -9.66
N ALA A 14 -31.72 1.90 -10.00
CA ALA A 14 -32.01 3.13 -9.28
C ALA A 14 -33.50 3.38 -9.11
N THR A 15 -33.86 4.08 -8.05
CA THR A 15 -35.21 4.60 -7.80
C THR A 15 -35.13 6.12 -7.66
N VAL A 16 -36.19 6.79 -8.11
CA VAL A 16 -36.38 8.23 -7.95
C VAL A 16 -37.69 8.43 -7.21
N ALA A 17 -37.65 9.19 -6.12
CA ALA A 17 -38.83 9.53 -5.33
C ALA A 17 -38.94 11.05 -5.17
N GLU A 18 -40.16 11.55 -5.07
CA GLU A 18 -40.42 12.96 -4.79
C GLU A 18 -40.24 13.22 -3.28
N VAL A 19 -39.62 14.35 -2.92
CA VAL A 19 -39.51 14.79 -1.52
C VAL A 19 -40.33 16.08 -1.31
N PRO A 20 -41.04 16.23 -0.17
CA PRO A 20 -41.88 17.39 0.07
C PRO A 20 -41.14 18.72 -0.02
N ALA A 21 -41.83 19.75 -0.50
CA ALA A 21 -41.32 21.11 -0.52
C ALA A 21 -41.01 21.61 0.90
N THR A 22 -39.86 22.27 1.09
CA THR A 22 -39.61 23.01 2.33
C THR A 22 -40.34 24.35 2.32
N LYS A 23 -40.43 25.04 3.46
CA LYS A 23 -41.11 26.34 3.61
C LYS A 23 -40.69 27.40 2.56
N ASN A 24 -39.46 27.30 2.06
CA ASN A 24 -38.89 28.28 1.11
C ASN A 24 -38.72 27.71 -0.30
N ALA A 25 -39.14 26.45 -0.55
CA ALA A 25 -39.02 25.84 -1.87
C ALA A 25 -40.17 26.27 -2.78
N THR A 26 -39.89 26.42 -4.06
CA THR A 26 -40.90 26.72 -5.10
C THR A 26 -41.71 25.49 -5.52
N GLY A 27 -41.39 24.31 -4.98
CA GLY A 27 -42.03 23.03 -5.26
C GLY A 27 -41.32 21.87 -4.56
N PRO A 28 -41.84 20.63 -4.71
CA PRO A 28 -41.21 19.42 -4.20
C PRO A 28 -39.87 19.14 -4.92
N GLY A 29 -38.96 18.46 -4.22
CA GLY A 29 -37.68 18.02 -4.76
C GLY A 29 -37.70 16.54 -5.17
N TYR A 30 -36.53 15.98 -5.46
CA TYR A 30 -36.36 14.54 -5.74
C TYR A 30 -35.22 13.95 -4.92
N SER A 31 -35.41 12.72 -4.44
CA SER A 31 -34.36 11.85 -3.92
C SER A 31 -34.05 10.76 -4.94
N ILE A 32 -32.78 10.38 -5.04
CA ILE A 32 -32.30 9.33 -5.92
C ILE A 32 -31.55 8.32 -5.06
N GLN A 33 -31.89 7.04 -5.22
CA GLN A 33 -31.15 5.93 -4.63
C GLN A 33 -30.72 4.98 -5.74
N GLY A 34 -29.41 4.91 -6.00
CA GLY A 34 -28.80 4.05 -7.00
C GLY A 34 -27.88 3.00 -6.39
N TYR A 35 -27.74 1.88 -7.10
CA TYR A 35 -26.86 0.78 -6.75
C TYR A 35 -26.03 0.37 -7.96
N GLU A 36 -24.74 0.15 -7.74
CA GLU A 36 -23.77 -0.38 -8.71
C GLU A 36 -23.11 -1.63 -8.10
N ASP A 37 -22.93 -2.66 -8.91
CA ASP A 37 -22.23 -3.88 -8.50
C ASP A 37 -20.72 -3.65 -8.57
N LEU A 38 -20.00 -3.86 -7.47
CA LEU A 38 -18.54 -3.89 -7.45
C LEU A 38 -18.05 -5.34 -7.48
N LYS A 39 -17.40 -5.75 -8.57
CA LYS A 39 -16.89 -7.11 -8.78
C LYS A 39 -15.47 -7.10 -9.32
N TYR A 40 -14.60 -7.85 -8.67
CA TYR A 40 -13.21 -8.06 -9.06
C TYR A 40 -12.73 -9.40 -8.53
N THR A 41 -11.63 -9.90 -9.08
CA THR A 41 -11.14 -11.26 -8.79
C THR A 41 -9.62 -11.32 -8.70
N TYR A 42 -9.12 -12.37 -8.06
CA TYR A 42 -7.70 -12.65 -7.91
C TYR A 42 -7.42 -14.07 -8.37
N SER A 43 -6.25 -14.29 -8.96
CA SER A 43 -5.76 -15.64 -9.24
C SER A 43 -4.30 -15.77 -8.81
N PHE A 44 -3.97 -16.91 -8.22
CA PHE A 44 -2.59 -17.30 -7.95
C PHE A 44 -2.09 -18.07 -9.16
N VAL A 45 -1.01 -17.60 -9.77
CA VAL A 45 -0.40 -18.20 -10.95
C VAL A 45 1.12 -18.26 -10.75
N ASP A 46 1.77 -19.26 -11.33
CA ASP A 46 3.23 -19.30 -11.42
C ASP A 46 3.61 -18.88 -12.85
N ASN A 47 4.49 -17.90 -13.01
CA ASN A 47 4.93 -17.39 -14.33
C ASN A 47 3.75 -16.96 -15.23
N VAL A 48 3.15 -15.81 -14.92
CA VAL A 48 1.99 -15.23 -15.63
C VAL A 48 2.25 -14.98 -17.13
N PHE A 49 3.52 -14.85 -17.53
CA PHE A 49 3.94 -14.64 -18.92
C PHE A 49 4.45 -15.92 -19.61
N ASP A 50 4.09 -17.10 -19.09
CA ASP A 50 4.31 -18.38 -19.77
C ASP A 50 3.49 -18.46 -21.07
N GLN A 51 4.17 -18.58 -22.21
CA GLN A 51 3.54 -18.62 -23.55
C GLN A 51 2.56 -19.79 -23.74
N GLN A 52 2.57 -20.80 -22.87
CA GLN A 52 1.63 -21.93 -22.92
C GLN A 52 0.33 -21.66 -22.14
N LYS A 53 0.25 -20.56 -21.37
CA LYS A 53 -0.89 -20.26 -20.49
C LYS A 53 -1.74 -19.13 -21.05
N GLU A 54 -3.05 -19.33 -21.12
CA GLU A 54 -3.97 -18.33 -21.69
C GLU A 54 -4.65 -17.42 -20.65
N ASP A 55 -4.37 -17.61 -19.36
CA ASP A 55 -5.10 -16.94 -18.26
C ASP A 55 -5.13 -15.40 -18.43
N LEU A 56 -3.96 -14.78 -18.66
CA LEU A 56 -3.85 -13.33 -18.91
C LEU A 56 -4.31 -12.95 -20.31
N ALA A 57 -3.91 -13.70 -21.34
CA ALA A 57 -4.22 -13.43 -22.74
C ALA A 57 -5.73 -13.40 -23.01
N SER A 58 -6.51 -14.24 -22.33
CA SER A 58 -7.96 -14.35 -22.47
C SER A 58 -8.71 -13.01 -22.27
N TYR A 59 -8.18 -12.12 -21.42
CA TYR A 59 -8.75 -10.78 -21.21
C TYR A 59 -8.56 -9.83 -22.39
N TYR A 60 -7.57 -10.13 -23.26
CA TYR A 60 -7.15 -9.27 -24.37
C TYR A 60 -7.49 -9.85 -25.75
N THR A 61 -7.85 -11.13 -25.84
CA THR A 61 -8.21 -11.80 -27.11
C THR A 61 -9.25 -11.04 -27.91
N LYS A 62 -10.31 -10.53 -27.27
CA LYS A 62 -11.38 -9.78 -27.96
C LYS A 62 -10.92 -8.42 -28.52
N TRP A 63 -9.83 -7.86 -28.00
CA TRP A 63 -9.29 -6.58 -28.43
C TRP A 63 -8.17 -6.75 -29.45
N GLY A 64 -7.46 -7.89 -29.44
CA GLY A 64 -6.32 -8.18 -30.32
C GLY A 64 -5.07 -7.32 -30.05
N ARG A 65 -5.09 -6.53 -28.98
CA ARG A 65 -4.01 -5.62 -28.55
C ARG A 65 -4.05 -5.40 -27.04
N VAL A 66 -2.95 -4.91 -26.49
CA VAL A 66 -2.83 -4.54 -25.07
C VAL A 66 -1.94 -3.32 -24.90
N LEU A 67 -2.37 -2.37 -24.07
CA LEU A 67 -1.51 -1.34 -23.49
C LEU A 67 -0.99 -1.87 -22.15
N CYS A 68 0.31 -2.18 -22.09
CA CYS A 68 0.98 -2.65 -20.89
C CYS A 68 1.87 -1.55 -20.34
N VAL A 69 1.67 -1.20 -19.08
CA VAL A 69 2.44 -0.17 -18.38
C VAL A 69 3.27 -0.83 -17.28
N LEU A 70 4.56 -0.51 -17.26
CA LEU A 70 5.56 -1.05 -16.35
C LEU A 70 6.71 -0.06 -16.15
N ASP A 71 7.44 -0.16 -15.04
CA ASP A 71 8.61 0.69 -14.81
C ASP A 71 9.83 0.23 -15.59
N GLU A 72 10.84 1.09 -15.67
CA GLU A 72 12.10 0.85 -16.38
C GLU A 72 12.85 -0.42 -15.93
N ASN A 73 12.88 -0.71 -14.64
CA ASN A 73 13.58 -1.89 -14.10
C ASN A 73 12.86 -3.18 -14.52
N LEU A 74 11.53 -3.18 -14.44
CA LEU A 74 10.72 -4.31 -14.89
C LEU A 74 10.78 -4.50 -16.40
N ASN A 75 10.85 -3.42 -17.17
CA ASN A 75 11.01 -3.51 -18.62
C ASN A 75 12.35 -4.12 -19.01
N GLU A 76 13.43 -3.81 -18.29
CA GLU A 76 14.75 -4.41 -18.53
C GLU A 76 14.74 -5.91 -18.27
N ILE A 77 14.08 -6.37 -17.20
CA ILE A 77 14.08 -7.79 -16.80
C ILE A 77 13.02 -8.61 -17.54
N TYR A 78 11.81 -8.07 -17.71
CA TYR A 78 10.62 -8.81 -18.16
C TYR A 78 10.00 -8.26 -19.45
N GLY A 79 10.49 -7.15 -20.02
CA GLY A 79 9.89 -6.54 -21.20
C GLY A 79 9.83 -7.47 -22.41
N ASP A 80 10.85 -8.31 -22.60
CA ASP A 80 10.89 -9.26 -23.71
C ASP A 80 10.03 -10.50 -23.46
N SER A 81 9.91 -10.99 -22.22
CA SER A 81 8.99 -12.10 -21.90
C SER A 81 7.53 -11.67 -22.05
N ILE A 82 7.18 -10.44 -21.66
CA ILE A 82 5.85 -9.86 -21.86
C ILE A 82 5.51 -9.78 -23.36
N LYS A 83 6.43 -9.28 -24.19
CA LYS A 83 6.22 -9.22 -25.65
C LYS A 83 6.05 -10.62 -26.24
N ALA A 84 6.91 -11.57 -25.85
CA ALA A 84 6.87 -12.93 -26.34
C ALA A 84 5.54 -13.62 -25.99
N TYR A 85 5.07 -13.46 -24.76
CA TYR A 85 3.75 -13.93 -24.30
C TYR A 85 2.62 -13.45 -25.20
N PHE A 86 2.45 -12.13 -25.33
CA PHE A 86 1.34 -11.59 -26.12
C PHE A 86 1.44 -11.93 -27.61
N ASN A 87 2.65 -11.94 -28.17
CA ASN A 87 2.86 -12.35 -29.57
C ASN A 87 2.48 -13.82 -29.80
N ALA A 88 2.82 -14.73 -28.88
CA ALA A 88 2.42 -16.14 -28.97
C ALA A 88 0.89 -16.33 -28.99
N HIS A 89 0.16 -15.42 -28.34
CA HIS A 89 -1.30 -15.39 -28.32
C HIS A 89 -1.93 -14.49 -29.40
N ASN A 90 -1.16 -14.02 -30.39
CA ASN A 90 -1.61 -13.14 -31.47
C ASN A 90 -2.25 -11.82 -30.97
N ILE A 91 -1.79 -11.29 -29.84
CA ILE A 91 -2.22 -10.02 -29.27
C ILE A 91 -1.06 -9.03 -29.43
N LYS A 92 -1.30 -7.86 -30.04
CA LYS A 92 -0.25 -6.86 -30.25
C LYS A 92 0.09 -6.11 -28.94
N PRO A 93 1.28 -6.26 -28.36
CA PRO A 93 1.66 -5.51 -27.16
C PRO A 93 2.14 -4.10 -27.49
N THR A 94 1.71 -3.10 -26.72
CA THR A 94 2.30 -1.77 -26.66
C THR A 94 2.78 -1.52 -25.24
N LEU A 95 4.10 -1.45 -25.06
CA LEU A 95 4.70 -1.18 -23.75
C LEU A 95 4.85 0.33 -23.56
N ASN A 96 4.31 0.85 -22.47
CA ASN A 96 4.57 2.21 -21.98
C ASN A 96 5.44 2.12 -20.73
N VAL A 97 6.70 2.52 -20.86
CA VAL A 97 7.69 2.44 -19.77
C VAL A 97 7.76 3.79 -19.06
N PHE A 98 7.75 3.78 -17.73
CA PHE A 98 7.86 4.98 -16.91
C PHE A 98 8.96 4.85 -15.84
N LYS A 99 9.31 5.96 -15.20
CA LYS A 99 10.30 5.98 -14.13
C LYS A 99 9.67 5.53 -12.81
N GLY A 100 10.21 4.46 -12.23
CA GLY A 100 9.74 3.92 -10.94
C GLY A 100 10.14 4.77 -9.73
N GLY A 101 9.74 4.35 -8.53
CA GLY A 101 10.15 4.94 -7.25
C GLY A 101 9.27 6.10 -6.74
N GLU A 102 9.15 6.22 -5.42
CA GLU A 102 8.14 7.01 -4.69
C GLU A 102 8.12 8.50 -5.05
N LEU A 103 9.24 9.09 -5.49
CA LEU A 103 9.26 10.48 -5.95
C LEU A 103 8.46 10.71 -7.24
N ASN A 104 8.23 9.65 -8.00
CA ASN A 104 7.40 9.65 -9.20
C ASN A 104 5.92 9.33 -8.89
N LYS A 105 5.53 9.22 -7.61
CA LYS A 105 4.13 9.05 -7.20
C LYS A 105 3.38 10.38 -7.19
N THR A 106 3.28 11.02 -8.37
CA THR A 106 2.85 12.41 -8.54
C THR A 106 1.71 12.54 -9.56
N MET A 107 1.10 13.73 -9.61
CA MET A 107 0.11 14.07 -10.63
C MET A 107 0.73 14.05 -12.04
N ASP A 108 1.99 14.48 -12.19
CA ASP A 108 2.65 14.53 -13.50
C ASP A 108 2.80 13.13 -14.10
N THR A 109 3.20 12.14 -13.29
CA THR A 109 3.27 10.73 -13.72
C THR A 109 1.88 10.19 -14.09
N MET A 110 0.86 10.53 -13.29
CA MET A 110 -0.53 10.16 -13.57
C MET A 110 -1.01 10.73 -14.92
N LEU A 111 -0.71 12.00 -15.21
CA LEU A 111 -1.04 12.64 -16.49
C LEU A 111 -0.26 12.02 -17.65
N GLY A 112 1.01 11.64 -17.46
CA GLY A 112 1.77 10.88 -18.46
C GLY A 112 1.10 9.54 -18.83
N PHE A 113 0.43 8.88 -17.88
CA PHE A 113 -0.38 7.69 -18.18
C PHE A 113 -1.67 8.01 -18.93
N VAL A 114 -2.30 9.14 -18.64
CA VAL A 114 -3.46 9.64 -19.43
C VAL A 114 -3.05 9.86 -20.88
N ASP A 115 -1.91 10.52 -21.12
CA ASP A 115 -1.36 10.73 -22.46
C ASP A 115 -1.06 9.40 -23.18
N ALA A 116 -0.55 8.40 -22.45
CA ALA A 116 -0.30 7.07 -23.01
C ALA A 116 -1.61 6.36 -23.42
N MET A 117 -2.67 6.46 -22.60
CA MET A 117 -3.99 5.90 -22.92
C MET A 117 -4.62 6.60 -24.14
N ASP A 118 -4.49 7.92 -24.26
CA ASP A 118 -4.98 8.68 -25.42
C ASP A 118 -4.20 8.35 -26.69
N LYS A 119 -2.86 8.30 -26.61
CA LYS A 119 -1.99 7.91 -27.73
C LYS A 119 -2.27 6.49 -28.22
N PHE A 120 -2.59 5.56 -27.31
CA PHE A 120 -2.99 4.20 -27.67
C PHE A 120 -4.38 4.14 -28.33
N GLY A 121 -5.20 5.18 -28.15
CA GLY A 121 -6.58 5.20 -28.59
C GLY A 121 -7.43 4.20 -27.80
N LEU A 122 -7.29 4.19 -26.47
CA LEU A 122 -7.96 3.24 -25.59
C LEU A 122 -9.49 3.33 -25.74
N ILE A 123 -10.14 2.18 -25.95
CA ILE A 123 -11.60 2.09 -26.04
C ILE A 123 -12.21 2.05 -24.64
N ARG A 124 -13.43 2.59 -24.42
CA ARG A 124 -14.01 2.82 -23.09
C ARG A 124 -13.97 1.63 -22.11
N LYS A 125 -14.14 0.40 -22.59
CA LYS A 125 -14.13 -0.82 -21.75
C LYS A 125 -12.88 -1.68 -21.95
N GLU A 126 -11.94 -1.24 -22.78
CA GLU A 126 -10.66 -1.92 -23.00
C GLU A 126 -9.79 -1.77 -21.75
N PRO A 127 -9.33 -2.87 -21.14
CA PRO A 127 -8.54 -2.80 -19.92
C PRO A 127 -7.09 -2.40 -20.22
N VAL A 128 -6.50 -1.58 -19.36
CA VAL A 128 -5.04 -1.37 -19.31
C VAL A 128 -4.39 -2.49 -18.49
N LEU A 129 -3.25 -3.00 -18.92
CA LEU A 129 -2.44 -3.92 -18.12
C LEU A 129 -1.42 -3.14 -17.28
N ILE A 130 -1.48 -3.31 -15.96
CA ILE A 130 -0.51 -2.76 -15.01
C ILE A 130 0.40 -3.88 -14.53
N VAL A 131 1.71 -3.76 -14.77
CA VAL A 131 2.72 -4.71 -14.26
C VAL A 131 3.67 -3.93 -13.35
N GLY A 132 3.60 -4.18 -12.04
CA GLY A 132 4.50 -3.49 -11.11
C GLY A 132 4.21 -3.62 -9.63
N GLY A 133 4.97 -2.85 -8.85
CA GLY A 133 4.78 -2.72 -7.40
C GLY A 133 3.59 -1.83 -7.02
N GLY A 134 3.56 -1.41 -5.75
CA GLY A 134 2.51 -0.55 -5.21
C GLY A 134 2.40 0.80 -5.91
N LEU A 135 3.53 1.43 -6.28
CA LEU A 135 3.50 2.70 -7.00
C LEU A 135 2.78 2.59 -8.35
N ALA A 136 3.16 1.62 -9.19
CA ALA A 136 2.53 1.42 -10.48
C ALA A 136 1.02 1.17 -10.31
N SER A 137 0.66 0.30 -9.37
CA SER A 137 -0.73 -0.05 -9.05
C SER A 137 -1.56 1.15 -8.59
N ASP A 138 -0.98 2.04 -7.79
CA ASP A 138 -1.65 3.21 -7.25
C ASP A 138 -1.79 4.33 -8.27
N VAL A 139 -0.70 4.73 -8.93
CA VAL A 139 -0.70 5.91 -9.82
C VAL A 139 -1.51 5.61 -11.08
N LEU A 140 -1.26 4.46 -11.72
CA LEU A 140 -2.00 4.10 -12.93
C LEU A 140 -3.42 3.62 -12.61
N GLY A 141 -3.65 3.01 -11.46
CA GLY A 141 -5.00 2.74 -10.98
C GLY A 141 -5.82 4.03 -10.81
N TYR A 142 -5.20 5.09 -10.29
CA TYR A 142 -5.86 6.40 -10.17
C TYR A 142 -6.05 7.10 -11.52
N ALA A 143 -5.09 6.96 -12.44
CA ALA A 143 -5.28 7.37 -13.83
C ALA A 143 -6.48 6.65 -14.47
N CYS A 144 -6.62 5.34 -14.28
CA CYS A 144 -7.75 4.56 -14.78
C CYS A 144 -9.09 4.97 -14.13
N ALA A 145 -9.09 5.28 -12.83
CA ALA A 145 -10.27 5.79 -12.14
C ALA A 145 -10.75 7.13 -12.75
N SER A 146 -9.80 7.98 -13.14
CA SER A 146 -10.07 9.32 -13.66
C SER A 146 -10.36 9.32 -15.17
N TYR A 147 -9.69 8.45 -15.94
CA TYR A 147 -9.79 8.41 -17.40
C TYR A 147 -11.19 8.02 -17.84
N ARG A 148 -11.86 8.95 -18.55
CA ARG A 148 -13.29 8.86 -18.92
C ARG A 148 -14.21 8.54 -17.73
N ARG A 149 -13.84 8.99 -16.53
CA ARG A 149 -14.54 8.82 -15.24
C ARG A 149 -14.63 7.38 -14.70
N SER A 150 -14.06 6.41 -15.41
CA SER A 150 -13.84 5.02 -14.97
C SER A 150 -13.42 4.22 -16.21
N THR A 151 -12.22 3.65 -16.13
CA THR A 151 -11.63 2.78 -17.12
C THR A 151 -11.17 1.49 -16.47
N ASN A 152 -11.42 0.38 -17.16
CA ASN A 152 -11.04 -0.96 -16.71
C ASN A 152 -9.53 -1.14 -16.72
N TYR A 153 -9.03 -2.00 -15.84
CA TYR A 153 -7.63 -2.39 -15.84
C TYR A 153 -7.43 -3.74 -15.15
N ILE A 154 -6.28 -4.34 -15.39
CA ILE A 154 -5.82 -5.61 -14.79
C ILE A 154 -4.47 -5.35 -14.13
N ARG A 155 -4.24 -5.96 -12.96
CA ARG A 155 -2.96 -5.85 -12.23
C ARG A 155 -2.17 -7.16 -12.29
N VAL A 156 -0.86 -7.01 -12.35
CA VAL A 156 0.14 -8.04 -12.07
C VAL A 156 1.09 -7.44 -11.04
N GLY A 157 1.00 -7.89 -9.79
CA GLY A 157 1.85 -7.40 -8.70
C GLY A 157 3.25 -8.02 -8.78
N THR A 158 4.31 -7.21 -8.67
CA THR A 158 5.69 -7.71 -8.84
C THR A 158 6.58 -7.55 -7.59
N THR A 159 6.11 -6.82 -6.58
CA THR A 159 6.78 -6.72 -5.27
C THR A 159 5.99 -7.47 -4.21
N LEU A 160 6.63 -7.87 -3.12
CA LEU A 160 5.92 -8.54 -2.04
C LEU A 160 4.79 -7.67 -1.48
N ILE A 161 5.01 -6.38 -1.25
CA ILE A 161 3.95 -5.42 -0.84
C ILE A 161 2.78 -5.43 -1.83
N ALA A 162 3.06 -5.41 -3.14
CA ALA A 162 1.98 -5.43 -4.13
C ALA A 162 1.18 -6.75 -4.05
N LEU A 163 1.88 -7.88 -3.96
CA LEU A 163 1.28 -9.22 -3.96
C LEU A 163 0.40 -9.51 -2.75
N ILE A 164 0.62 -8.85 -1.61
CA ILE A 164 -0.11 -9.13 -0.36
C ILE A 164 -0.94 -7.96 0.17
N ASP A 165 -0.70 -6.72 -0.29
CA ASP A 165 -1.41 -5.52 0.18
C ASP A 165 -1.78 -4.55 -0.97
N ALA A 166 -0.81 -3.87 -1.58
CA ALA A 166 -1.10 -2.72 -2.44
C ALA A 166 -1.89 -3.09 -3.72
N ALA A 167 -1.61 -4.23 -4.36
CA ALA A 167 -2.39 -4.67 -5.52
C ALA A 167 -3.67 -5.43 -5.11
N ILE A 168 -3.78 -5.84 -3.85
CA ILE A 168 -4.98 -6.44 -3.26
C ILE A 168 -6.02 -5.37 -2.96
N SER A 169 -5.61 -4.24 -2.38
CA SER A 169 -6.48 -3.10 -2.10
C SER A 169 -7.08 -2.47 -3.37
N ILE A 170 -8.29 -1.91 -3.26
CA ILE A 170 -8.89 -1.08 -4.33
C ILE A 170 -8.52 0.41 -4.20
N LYS A 171 -7.74 0.76 -3.17
CA LYS A 171 -7.25 2.14 -2.98
C LYS A 171 -6.17 2.41 -3.99
N VAL A 172 -6.30 3.53 -4.67
CA VAL A 172 -5.35 4.02 -5.66
C VAL A 172 -5.12 5.49 -5.40
N GLY A 173 -3.93 6.00 -5.69
CA GLY A 173 -3.66 7.41 -5.44
C GLY A 173 -2.24 7.88 -5.70
N ILE A 174 -2.05 9.17 -5.44
CA ILE A 174 -0.81 9.89 -5.61
C ILE A 174 -0.50 10.74 -4.38
N ASN A 175 0.76 11.09 -4.23
CA ASN A 175 1.19 12.03 -3.20
C ASN A 175 0.85 13.46 -3.65
N HIS A 176 0.52 14.33 -2.69
CA HIS A 176 0.40 15.78 -2.93
C HIS A 176 1.38 16.53 -2.01
N LYS A 177 2.45 17.07 -2.61
CA LYS A 177 3.57 17.66 -1.86
C LYS A 177 4.15 16.61 -0.89
N LYS A 178 4.22 16.92 0.41
CA LYS A 178 4.70 16.00 1.47
C LYS A 178 3.60 15.09 2.05
N LEU A 179 2.41 15.08 1.46
CA LEU A 179 1.25 14.35 1.99
C LEU A 179 1.07 13.07 1.18
N LYS A 180 1.38 11.94 1.82
CA LYS A 180 1.30 10.59 1.23
C LYS A 180 -0.16 10.25 0.88
N ASN A 181 -0.38 9.69 -0.31
CA ASN A 181 -1.69 9.19 -0.81
C ASN A 181 -2.86 10.18 -0.65
N ARG A 182 -2.61 11.48 -0.75
CA ARG A 182 -3.62 12.52 -0.46
C ARG A 182 -4.72 12.61 -1.51
N LEU A 183 -4.40 12.33 -2.78
CA LEU A 183 -5.36 12.36 -3.88
C LEU A 183 -5.51 10.94 -4.41
N GLY A 184 -6.74 10.46 -4.59
CA GLY A 184 -6.96 9.07 -4.93
C GLY A 184 -8.42 8.72 -5.15
N ALA A 185 -8.66 7.42 -5.30
CA ALA A 185 -9.99 6.84 -5.48
C ALA A 185 -10.04 5.43 -4.86
N TYR A 186 -11.26 4.93 -4.64
CA TYR A 186 -11.53 3.52 -4.48
C TYR A 186 -11.94 2.97 -5.85
N HIS A 187 -11.00 2.37 -6.58
CA HIS A 187 -11.21 1.86 -7.93
C HIS A 187 -10.64 0.45 -8.02
N ALA A 188 -11.51 -0.54 -8.28
CA ALA A 188 -11.09 -1.93 -8.31
C ALA A 188 -10.58 -2.33 -9.71
N PRO A 189 -9.53 -3.17 -9.81
CA PRO A 189 -9.18 -3.80 -11.07
C PRO A 189 -10.27 -4.79 -11.47
N MET A 190 -10.36 -5.13 -12.75
CA MET A 190 -11.17 -6.28 -13.18
C MET A 190 -10.64 -7.59 -12.57
N HIS A 191 -9.32 -7.73 -12.59
CA HIS A 191 -8.61 -8.91 -12.11
C HIS A 191 -7.20 -8.53 -11.64
N THR A 192 -6.70 -9.24 -10.64
CA THR A 192 -5.31 -9.16 -10.18
C THR A 192 -4.66 -10.54 -10.24
N PHE A 193 -3.60 -10.67 -11.02
CA PHE A 193 -2.74 -11.86 -11.05
C PHE A 193 -1.68 -11.76 -9.96
N LEU A 194 -1.59 -12.82 -9.16
CA LEU A 194 -0.67 -12.96 -8.04
C LEU A 194 0.39 -13.99 -8.40
N ASP A 195 1.46 -13.52 -9.02
CA ASP A 195 2.60 -14.32 -9.41
C ASP A 195 3.79 -14.06 -8.48
N PHE A 196 4.03 -15.00 -7.58
CA PHE A 196 5.10 -14.87 -6.61
C PHE A 196 6.48 -15.21 -7.21
N ASP A 197 6.58 -15.66 -8.48
CA ASP A 197 7.87 -15.87 -9.14
C ASP A 197 8.59 -14.55 -9.44
N PHE A 198 7.89 -13.40 -9.46
CA PHE A 198 8.54 -12.08 -9.52
C PHE A 198 9.47 -11.82 -8.33
N LEU A 199 9.27 -12.51 -7.20
CA LEU A 199 10.15 -12.36 -6.04
C LEU A 199 11.57 -12.86 -6.31
N LYS A 200 11.79 -13.74 -7.30
CA LYS A 200 13.12 -14.27 -7.67
C LYS A 200 14.14 -13.17 -7.94
N THR A 201 13.70 -12.07 -8.56
CA THR A 201 14.54 -10.93 -8.94
C THR A 201 14.31 -9.72 -8.05
N LEU A 202 13.43 -9.82 -7.05
CA LEU A 202 13.14 -8.71 -6.14
C LEU A 202 14.31 -8.54 -5.15
N PRO A 203 14.87 -7.32 -4.99
CA PRO A 203 15.94 -7.09 -4.01
C PRO A 203 15.52 -7.51 -2.60
N ILE A 204 16.43 -8.12 -1.84
CA ILE A 204 16.14 -8.65 -0.50
C ILE A 204 15.56 -7.59 0.46
N GLY A 205 16.01 -6.34 0.36
CA GLY A 205 15.47 -5.23 1.13
C GLY A 205 13.97 -4.97 0.85
N GLN A 206 13.52 -5.17 -0.40
CA GLN A 206 12.10 -5.06 -0.77
C GLN A 206 11.27 -6.27 -0.30
N THR A 207 11.87 -7.46 -0.32
CA THR A 207 11.26 -8.67 0.26
C THR A 207 11.06 -8.50 1.76
N ARG A 208 12.08 -7.98 2.46
CA ARG A 208 11.96 -7.63 3.88
C ARG A 208 10.91 -6.56 4.13
N ASN A 209 10.93 -5.49 3.35
CA ASN A 209 9.96 -4.39 3.40
C ASN A 209 8.51 -4.92 3.34
N GLY A 210 8.20 -5.85 2.41
CA GLY A 210 6.86 -6.44 2.33
C GLY A 210 6.52 -7.45 3.43
N THR A 211 7.52 -8.04 4.09
CA THR A 211 7.30 -8.97 5.21
C THR A 211 6.64 -8.26 6.39
N ALA A 212 6.88 -6.96 6.56
CA ALA A 212 6.22 -6.15 7.59
C ALA A 212 4.70 -6.18 7.48
N GLU A 213 4.16 -6.14 6.26
CA GLU A 213 2.71 -6.14 6.03
C GLU A 213 2.08 -7.52 6.27
N ILE A 214 2.86 -8.59 6.08
CA ILE A 214 2.45 -9.94 6.47
C ILE A 214 2.44 -10.08 8.00
N ILE A 215 3.46 -9.54 8.69
CA ILE A 215 3.47 -9.46 10.15
C ILE A 215 2.24 -8.70 10.65
N LYS A 216 1.96 -7.51 10.09
CA LYS A 216 0.82 -6.64 10.43
C LYS A 216 -0.51 -7.39 10.47
N ILE A 217 -0.79 -8.16 9.42
CA ILE A 217 -2.07 -8.85 9.31
C ILE A 217 -2.11 -10.07 10.22
N LEU A 218 -1.09 -10.94 10.19
CA LEU A 218 -1.15 -12.25 10.84
C LEU A 218 -1.18 -12.16 12.36
N HIS A 219 -0.38 -11.27 12.97
CA HIS A 219 -0.36 -11.17 14.43
C HIS A 219 -1.66 -10.61 15.03
N CYS A 220 -2.57 -10.06 14.20
CA CYS A 220 -3.89 -9.60 14.60
C CYS A 220 -5.05 -10.47 14.09
N THR A 221 -4.80 -11.48 13.25
CA THR A 221 -5.89 -12.21 12.58
C THR A 221 -5.75 -13.74 12.59
N ASP A 222 -4.53 -14.27 12.63
CA ASP A 222 -4.30 -15.70 12.45
C ASP A 222 -3.05 -16.18 13.18
N LYS A 223 -3.26 -16.71 14.39
CA LYS A 223 -2.17 -17.28 15.21
C LYS A 223 -1.52 -18.52 14.59
N HIS A 224 -2.26 -19.31 13.81
CA HIS A 224 -1.71 -20.53 13.21
C HIS A 224 -0.71 -20.19 12.10
N THR A 225 -1.12 -19.32 11.16
CA THR A 225 -0.24 -18.86 10.08
C THR A 225 0.90 -18.00 10.63
N TRP A 226 0.66 -17.24 11.70
CA TRP A 226 1.72 -16.54 12.43
C TRP A 226 2.83 -17.49 12.91
N SER A 227 2.50 -18.62 13.52
CA SER A 227 3.52 -19.60 13.95
C SER A 227 4.32 -20.18 12.78
N MET A 228 3.72 -20.29 11.59
CA MET A 228 4.49 -20.65 10.38
C MET A 228 5.48 -19.55 10.01
N LEU A 229 5.06 -18.28 10.06
CA LEU A 229 5.95 -17.15 9.78
C LEU A 229 7.09 -17.06 10.79
N VAL A 230 6.83 -17.32 12.09
CA VAL A 230 7.88 -17.43 13.12
C VAL A 230 8.89 -18.52 12.78
N LYS A 231 8.41 -19.69 12.31
CA LYS A 231 9.27 -20.83 11.97
C LYS A 231 10.13 -20.60 10.73
N TYR A 232 9.56 -20.04 9.67
CA TYR A 232 10.21 -19.98 8.34
C TYR A 232 10.68 -18.57 7.94
N GLY A 233 10.35 -17.53 8.69
CA GLY A 233 10.44 -16.13 8.26
C GLY A 233 11.83 -15.69 7.77
N GLU A 234 12.89 -16.08 8.48
CA GLU A 234 14.27 -15.75 8.10
C GLU A 234 14.64 -16.38 6.75
N ASP A 235 14.38 -17.67 6.58
CA ASP A 235 14.63 -18.38 5.32
C ASP A 235 13.76 -17.83 4.18
N LEU A 236 12.50 -17.47 4.45
CA LEU A 236 11.62 -16.85 3.47
C LEU A 236 12.22 -15.54 2.95
N VAL A 237 12.68 -14.64 3.81
CA VAL A 237 13.29 -13.38 3.34
C VAL A 237 14.57 -13.64 2.54
N ASN A 238 15.43 -14.55 3.02
CA ASN A 238 16.73 -14.84 2.40
C ASN A 238 16.63 -15.60 1.06
N THR A 239 15.52 -16.28 0.80
CA THR A 239 15.34 -17.13 -0.40
C THR A 239 14.25 -16.63 -1.33
N ALA A 240 13.92 -15.33 -1.29
CA ALA A 240 12.84 -14.75 -2.09
C ALA A 240 11.51 -15.50 -1.89
N TYR A 241 11.13 -15.70 -0.64
CA TYR A 241 9.96 -16.46 -0.20
C TYR A 241 9.94 -17.88 -0.75
N GLY A 242 11.08 -18.58 -0.66
CA GLY A 242 11.24 -19.97 -1.12
C GLY A 242 11.47 -20.12 -2.63
N ARG A 243 11.46 -19.04 -3.42
CA ARG A 243 11.61 -19.12 -4.89
C ARG A 243 13.05 -19.38 -5.34
N ASN A 244 14.01 -18.90 -4.56
CA ASN A 244 15.45 -19.11 -4.77
C ASN A 244 16.01 -20.21 -3.85
N ALA A 245 15.16 -20.91 -3.10
CA ALA A 245 15.59 -21.97 -2.20
C ALA A 245 16.11 -23.19 -2.98
N THR A 246 17.16 -23.82 -2.47
CA THR A 246 17.76 -25.03 -3.05
C THR A 246 17.99 -26.09 -1.97
N GLY A 247 18.13 -27.35 -2.37
CA GLY A 247 18.42 -28.46 -1.45
C GLY A 247 17.21 -29.09 -0.73
N PRO A 248 17.45 -30.01 0.21
CA PRO A 248 16.40 -30.69 0.98
C PRO A 248 15.65 -29.68 1.84
N GLY A 249 14.36 -29.44 1.54
CA GLY A 249 13.52 -28.46 2.23
C GLY A 249 13.04 -27.30 1.35
N ALA A 250 13.61 -27.09 0.17
CA ALA A 250 13.18 -26.00 -0.73
C ALA A 250 11.69 -26.08 -1.10
N LYS A 251 11.17 -27.29 -1.32
CA LYS A 251 9.75 -27.53 -1.60
C LYS A 251 8.85 -27.16 -0.40
N GLU A 252 9.23 -27.60 0.80
CA GLU A 252 8.50 -27.28 2.04
C GLU A 252 8.47 -25.76 2.28
N LEU A 253 9.61 -25.09 2.06
CA LEU A 253 9.71 -23.64 2.23
C LEU A 253 8.83 -22.87 1.23
N LYS A 254 8.80 -23.30 -0.05
CA LYS A 254 7.89 -22.71 -1.05
C LYS A 254 6.42 -22.93 -0.66
N GLU A 255 6.04 -24.14 -0.24
CA GLU A 255 4.67 -24.45 0.19
C GLU A 255 4.26 -23.64 1.44
N ALA A 256 5.17 -23.46 2.39
CA ALA A 256 4.96 -22.61 3.55
C ALA A 256 4.78 -21.14 3.15
N ALA A 257 5.62 -20.62 2.25
CA ALA A 257 5.50 -19.27 1.70
C ALA A 257 4.13 -19.04 1.06
N ASP A 258 3.69 -19.98 0.21
CA ASP A 258 2.42 -19.88 -0.52
C ASP A 258 1.23 -19.88 0.42
N THR A 259 1.28 -20.72 1.45
CA THR A 259 0.26 -20.80 2.50
C THR A 259 0.20 -19.50 3.30
N ILE A 260 1.35 -18.99 3.74
CA ILE A 260 1.46 -17.75 4.51
C ILE A 260 0.90 -16.56 3.72
N CYS A 261 1.34 -16.38 2.48
CA CYS A 261 0.90 -15.27 1.65
C CYS A 261 -0.59 -15.38 1.30
N ARG A 262 -1.09 -16.58 0.97
CA ARG A 262 -2.52 -16.80 0.70
C ARG A 262 -3.39 -16.45 1.90
N ASN A 263 -2.99 -16.87 3.10
CA ASN A 263 -3.76 -16.61 4.32
C ASN A 263 -3.69 -15.13 4.72
N ALA A 264 -2.54 -14.48 4.56
CA ALA A 264 -2.39 -13.03 4.75
C ALA A 264 -3.33 -12.23 3.83
N ILE A 265 -3.37 -12.58 2.53
CA ILE A 265 -4.27 -11.96 1.55
C ILE A 265 -5.74 -12.21 1.93
N LYS A 266 -6.09 -13.45 2.30
CA LYS A 266 -7.45 -13.79 2.71
C LYS A 266 -7.88 -12.99 3.94
N GLY A 267 -7.01 -12.87 4.95
CA GLY A 267 -7.26 -12.07 6.15
C GLY A 267 -7.49 -10.60 5.81
N MET A 268 -6.68 -10.02 4.92
CA MET A 268 -6.88 -8.65 4.44
C MET A 268 -8.23 -8.49 3.72
N LEU A 269 -8.57 -9.41 2.81
CA LEU A 269 -9.82 -9.37 2.06
C LEU A 269 -11.04 -9.51 2.98
N ASP A 270 -11.00 -10.39 3.98
CA ASP A 270 -12.10 -10.56 4.93
C ASP A 270 -12.37 -9.29 5.76
N LEU A 271 -11.33 -8.52 6.05
CA LEU A 271 -11.42 -7.27 6.81
C LEU A 271 -11.86 -6.08 5.94
N GLU A 272 -11.38 -5.98 4.71
CA GLU A 272 -11.63 -4.82 3.85
C GLU A 272 -12.87 -4.95 2.96
N SER A 273 -13.24 -6.16 2.52
CA SER A 273 -14.43 -6.37 1.66
C SER A 273 -15.74 -5.82 2.25
N PRO A 274 -16.04 -5.90 3.57
CA PRO A 274 -17.22 -5.27 4.14
C PRO A 274 -17.09 -3.74 4.33
N ASN A 275 -15.92 -3.15 4.03
CA ASN A 275 -15.59 -1.76 4.31
C ASN A 275 -14.74 -1.11 3.21
N LEU A 276 -15.05 -1.40 1.94
CA LEU A 276 -14.20 -1.05 0.78
C LEU A 276 -13.96 0.45 0.58
N HIS A 277 -14.85 1.31 1.10
CA HIS A 277 -14.72 2.76 1.08
C HIS A 277 -14.29 3.36 2.43
N GLU A 278 -13.82 2.52 3.36
CA GLU A 278 -13.34 2.93 4.69
C GLU A 278 -14.35 3.77 5.49
N ILE A 279 -15.66 3.51 5.33
CA ILE A 279 -16.72 4.18 6.07
C ILE A 279 -16.58 3.86 7.57
N GLY A 280 -16.27 2.61 7.91
CA GLY A 280 -15.85 2.21 9.24
C GLY A 280 -14.37 2.52 9.46
N LEU A 281 -14.05 3.19 10.57
CA LEU A 281 -12.68 3.64 10.87
C LEU A 281 -11.92 2.74 11.86
N ASP A 282 -12.61 1.77 12.47
CA ASP A 282 -11.99 0.71 13.28
C ASP A 282 -11.47 -0.40 12.36
N ARG A 283 -10.27 -0.16 11.83
CA ARG A 283 -9.68 -0.97 10.76
C ARG A 283 -8.48 -1.75 11.26
N VAL A 284 -8.62 -3.07 11.35
CA VAL A 284 -7.54 -3.97 11.80
C VAL A 284 -6.29 -3.80 10.93
N ILE A 285 -6.44 -3.62 9.61
CA ILE A 285 -5.30 -3.46 8.71
C ILE A 285 -4.60 -2.09 8.84
N ALA A 286 -5.12 -1.18 9.66
CA ALA A 286 -4.45 0.07 10.02
C ALA A 286 -3.48 -0.10 11.23
N ASN A 287 -3.28 -1.35 11.66
CA ASN A 287 -2.23 -1.73 12.58
C ASN A 287 -0.85 -1.33 12.03
N GLY A 288 0.04 -0.83 12.88
CA GLY A 288 1.33 -0.28 12.46
C GLY A 288 1.24 0.98 11.59
N HIS A 289 0.07 1.62 11.47
CA HIS A 289 -0.17 2.81 10.65
C HIS A 289 -0.74 3.99 11.44
N SER A 290 -0.38 4.10 12.72
CA SER A 290 -0.79 5.19 13.61
C SER A 290 0.35 6.21 13.83
N ILE A 291 1.57 5.72 14.02
CA ILE A 291 2.81 6.47 14.20
C ILE A 291 3.64 6.44 12.91
N SER A 292 3.64 5.31 12.19
CA SER A 292 4.50 5.10 11.04
C SER A 292 4.39 6.16 9.94
N PRO A 293 3.23 6.77 9.60
CA PRO A 293 3.19 7.76 8.53
C PRO A 293 4.03 9.00 8.83
N THR A 294 4.10 9.41 10.10
CA THR A 294 4.94 10.53 10.55
C THR A 294 6.41 10.11 10.61
N LEU A 295 6.69 8.93 11.20
CA LEU A 295 8.06 8.43 11.37
C LEU A 295 8.74 8.09 10.03
N GLU A 296 8.01 7.54 9.06
CA GLU A 296 8.53 7.11 7.75
C GLU A 296 9.26 8.26 7.04
N LEU A 297 8.69 9.47 7.12
CA LEU A 297 9.15 10.66 6.43
C LEU A 297 10.06 11.56 7.28
N ALA A 298 10.26 11.23 8.57
CA ALA A 298 11.04 12.03 9.49
C ALA A 298 12.55 12.02 9.17
N PRO A 299 13.22 10.86 8.94
CA PRO A 299 14.61 10.84 8.51
C PRO A 299 14.76 11.14 7.01
N PHE A 300 15.98 11.50 6.60
CA PHE A 300 16.34 11.55 5.19
C PHE A 300 17.67 10.80 4.94
N PRO A 301 17.72 9.81 4.02
CA PRO A 301 16.60 9.29 3.21
C PRO A 301 15.44 8.76 4.09
N PRO A 302 14.18 8.76 3.60
CA PRO A 302 13.05 8.24 4.36
C PRO A 302 13.28 6.76 4.73
N LEU A 303 12.60 6.29 5.78
CA LEU A 303 12.56 4.85 6.03
C LEU A 303 11.76 4.17 4.92
N ARG A 304 12.12 2.93 4.60
CA ARG A 304 11.22 2.06 3.86
C ARG A 304 9.93 1.87 4.67
N HIS A 305 8.81 1.84 3.96
CA HIS A 305 7.48 1.78 4.54
C HIS A 305 7.34 0.69 5.61
N GLY A 306 7.68 -0.56 5.29
CA GLY A 306 7.60 -1.70 6.19
C GLY A 306 8.48 -1.57 7.43
N HIS A 307 9.61 -0.87 7.36
CA HIS A 307 10.43 -0.59 8.55
C HIS A 307 9.72 0.41 9.47
N ALA A 308 9.14 1.48 8.93
CA ALA A 308 8.35 2.43 9.72
C ALA A 308 7.10 1.76 10.34
N VAL A 309 6.41 0.92 9.57
CA VAL A 309 5.25 0.13 10.04
C VAL A 309 5.66 -0.83 11.15
N THR A 310 6.81 -1.50 11.03
CA THR A 310 7.30 -2.42 12.08
C THR A 310 7.67 -1.70 13.36
N ILE A 311 8.25 -0.50 13.30
CA ILE A 311 8.55 0.30 14.50
C ILE A 311 7.26 0.67 15.26
N ASP A 312 6.22 1.09 14.53
CA ASP A 312 4.91 1.38 15.11
C ASP A 312 4.28 0.13 15.76
N MET A 313 4.31 -1.01 15.06
CA MET A 313 3.83 -2.28 15.62
C MET A 313 4.65 -2.70 16.85
N ALA A 314 5.97 -2.53 16.84
CA ALA A 314 6.84 -2.92 17.94
C ALA A 314 6.52 -2.13 19.21
N TRP A 315 6.29 -0.82 19.08
CA TRP A 315 5.79 -0.01 20.19
C TRP A 315 4.38 -0.46 20.62
N SER A 316 3.48 -0.73 19.67
CA SER A 316 2.11 -1.20 19.95
C SER A 316 2.09 -2.55 20.67
N ILE A 317 3.03 -3.45 20.38
CA ILE A 317 3.24 -4.74 21.07
C ILE A 317 3.74 -4.51 22.50
N THR A 318 4.68 -3.57 22.71
CA THR A 318 5.07 -3.16 24.07
C THR A 318 3.89 -2.62 24.86
N LEU A 319 3.05 -1.77 24.26
CA LEU A 319 1.85 -1.23 24.90
C LEU A 319 0.82 -2.33 25.23
N ALA A 320 0.56 -3.24 24.29
CA ALA A 320 -0.34 -4.37 24.50
C ALA A 320 0.15 -5.28 25.66
N HIS A 321 1.46 -5.52 25.75
CA HIS A 321 2.07 -6.25 26.85
C HIS A 321 1.91 -5.52 28.19
N MET A 322 2.19 -4.21 28.24
CA MET A 322 2.00 -3.39 29.44
C MET A 322 0.55 -3.37 29.94
N ARG A 323 -0.42 -3.44 29.02
CA ARG A 323 -1.85 -3.54 29.33
C ARG A 323 -2.29 -4.96 29.71
N GLY A 324 -1.39 -5.94 29.72
CA GLY A 324 -1.67 -7.34 30.04
C GLY A 324 -2.50 -8.06 28.96
N TYR A 325 -2.50 -7.56 27.72
CA TYR A 325 -3.27 -8.16 26.62
C TYR A 325 -2.56 -9.33 25.96
N ILE A 326 -1.23 -9.38 26.07
CA ILE A 326 -0.36 -10.45 25.59
C ILE A 326 0.66 -10.83 26.66
N SER A 327 1.16 -12.06 26.60
CA SER A 327 2.15 -12.58 27.54
C SER A 327 3.58 -12.12 27.22
N ASP A 328 4.53 -12.33 28.14
CA ASP A 328 5.97 -12.16 27.84
C ASP A 328 6.40 -13.03 26.66
N GLN A 329 5.89 -14.27 26.57
CA GLN A 329 6.18 -15.18 25.47
C GLN A 329 5.69 -14.64 24.13
N ASP A 330 4.45 -14.14 24.06
CA ASP A 330 3.91 -13.57 22.82
C ASP A 330 4.69 -12.30 22.41
N ARG A 331 5.08 -11.46 23.37
CA ARG A 331 5.94 -10.28 23.12
C ARG A 331 7.28 -10.71 22.55
N ASP A 332 7.98 -11.62 23.23
CA ASP A 332 9.33 -12.02 22.87
C ASP A 332 9.35 -12.78 21.53
N GLU A 333 8.33 -13.59 21.24
CA GLU A 333 8.16 -14.23 19.93
C GLU A 333 7.97 -13.20 18.81
N TRP A 334 7.16 -12.16 19.03
CA TRP A 334 6.95 -11.09 18.06
C TRP A 334 8.22 -10.32 17.75
N PHE A 335 8.95 -9.89 18.78
CA PHE A 335 10.23 -9.20 18.59
C PHE A 335 11.28 -10.13 17.96
N GLY A 336 11.32 -11.40 18.37
CA GLY A 336 12.21 -12.41 17.81
C GLY A 336 12.03 -12.58 16.30
N LEU A 337 10.79 -12.71 15.84
CA LEU A 337 10.48 -12.77 14.41
C LEU A 337 10.86 -11.45 13.70
N ALA A 338 10.42 -10.30 14.20
CA ALA A 338 10.70 -9.02 13.55
C ALA A 338 12.21 -8.76 13.40
N MET A 339 13.00 -9.14 14.41
CA MET A 339 14.46 -9.04 14.38
C MET A 339 15.10 -10.06 13.44
N SER A 340 14.65 -11.32 13.42
CA SER A 340 15.23 -12.39 12.58
C SER A 340 15.04 -12.12 11.08
N VAL A 341 13.91 -11.52 10.69
CA VAL A 341 13.69 -11.09 9.30
C VAL A 341 14.40 -9.77 8.96
N GLY A 342 15.05 -9.13 9.95
CA GLY A 342 15.84 -7.93 9.79
C GLY A 342 15.06 -6.61 9.82
N LEU A 343 13.77 -6.60 10.17
CA LEU A 343 12.95 -5.37 10.19
C LEU A 343 13.28 -4.47 11.38
N SER A 344 13.14 -3.16 11.24
CA SER A 344 13.37 -2.20 12.33
C SER A 344 12.33 -2.39 13.45
N VAL A 345 12.79 -2.45 14.70
CA VAL A 345 11.91 -2.54 15.88
C VAL A 345 11.98 -1.29 16.76
N ASP A 346 12.95 -0.41 16.51
CA ASP A 346 13.04 0.92 17.10
C ASP A 346 13.78 1.86 16.11
N HIS A 347 13.78 3.15 16.41
CA HIS A 347 14.53 4.16 15.68
C HIS A 347 14.88 5.37 16.58
N PRO A 348 16.03 6.05 16.38
CA PRO A 348 16.40 7.23 17.16
C PRO A 348 15.37 8.37 17.14
N LEU A 349 14.66 8.55 16.02
CA LEU A 349 13.60 9.56 15.88
C LEU A 349 12.25 9.16 16.48
N LEU A 350 12.08 7.92 16.95
CA LEU A 350 10.90 7.56 17.74
C LEU A 350 11.06 8.16 19.16
N THR A 351 10.71 9.44 19.29
CA THR A 351 10.77 10.20 20.55
C THR A 351 9.37 10.48 21.10
N ASN A 352 9.30 11.00 22.33
CA ASN A 352 8.04 11.43 22.94
C ASN A 352 7.34 12.51 22.10
N GLU A 353 8.11 13.43 21.53
CA GLU A 353 7.57 14.50 20.69
C GLU A 353 6.97 13.92 19.41
N LEU A 354 7.68 13.02 18.73
CA LEU A 354 7.21 12.42 17.48
C LEU A 354 5.96 11.56 17.69
N ILE A 355 5.89 10.75 18.76
CA ILE A 355 4.74 9.88 19.00
C ILE A 355 3.47 10.68 19.32
N LEU A 356 3.59 11.79 20.05
CA LEU A 356 2.49 12.69 20.35
C LEU A 356 2.04 13.47 19.11
N GLU A 357 2.99 13.95 18.29
CA GLU A 357 2.69 14.57 16.99
C GLU A 357 1.91 13.60 16.08
N ALA A 358 2.38 12.36 15.97
CA ALA A 358 1.74 11.35 15.16
C ALA A 358 0.33 11.00 15.67
N ASN A 359 0.14 10.91 16.99
CA ASN A 359 -1.18 10.73 17.61
C ASN A 359 -2.16 11.88 17.27
N GLU A 360 -1.71 13.14 17.30
CA GLU A 360 -2.56 14.27 16.89
C GLU A 360 -2.90 14.25 15.39
N ALA A 361 -1.95 13.86 14.55
CA ALA A 361 -2.16 13.71 13.12
C ALA A 361 -3.17 12.59 12.81
N ILE A 362 -2.99 11.40 13.41
CA ILE A 362 -3.83 10.24 13.12
C ILE A 362 -5.27 10.42 13.63
N LYS A 363 -5.48 11.11 14.76
CA LYS A 363 -6.83 11.48 15.22
C LYS A 363 -7.58 12.29 14.16
N LYS A 364 -6.94 13.21 13.46
CA LYS A 364 -7.61 13.98 12.38
C LYS A 364 -8.06 13.07 11.24
N THR A 365 -7.23 12.08 10.90
CA THR A 365 -7.54 11.09 9.86
C THR A 365 -8.64 10.11 10.29
N ARG A 366 -8.73 9.79 11.59
CA ARG A 366 -9.63 8.76 12.16
C ARG A 366 -10.84 9.33 12.90
N ASP A 367 -11.28 10.51 12.48
CA ASP A 367 -12.43 11.24 13.02
C ASP A 367 -12.37 11.47 14.54
N ARG A 368 -11.28 12.12 14.95
CA ARG A 368 -10.95 12.58 16.32
C ARG A 368 -10.70 11.48 17.35
N LEU A 369 -10.77 10.21 16.96
CA LEU A 369 -10.44 9.06 17.80
C LEU A 369 -9.07 8.48 17.43
N GLN A 370 -8.39 7.85 18.39
CA GLN A 370 -7.03 7.32 18.16
C GLN A 370 -7.08 6.02 17.34
N ARG A 371 -7.96 5.09 17.76
CA ARG A 371 -8.19 3.76 17.17
C ARG A 371 -6.90 2.97 16.93
N PHE A 372 -5.99 2.99 17.89
CA PHE A 372 -4.77 2.18 17.83
C PHE A 372 -5.13 0.70 17.87
N VAL A 373 -4.56 -0.09 16.98
CA VAL A 373 -4.76 -1.54 16.96
C VAL A 373 -3.76 -2.17 17.93
N LEU A 374 -4.27 -2.87 18.94
CA LEU A 374 -3.46 -3.58 19.93
C LEU A 374 -3.80 -5.06 19.91
N ALA A 375 -2.78 -5.93 19.89
CA ALA A 375 -2.97 -7.37 19.96
C ALA A 375 -3.65 -7.77 21.29
N LYS A 376 -4.70 -8.60 21.24
CA LYS A 376 -5.44 -9.08 22.43
C LYS A 376 -6.30 -10.33 22.16
N PRO A 377 -5.80 -11.55 22.39
CA PRO A 377 -4.38 -11.92 22.47
C PRO A 377 -3.72 -11.88 21.08
N LEU A 378 -2.49 -12.37 20.94
CA LEU A 378 -1.85 -12.56 19.63
C LEU A 378 -2.75 -13.40 18.70
N GLY A 379 -2.92 -12.94 17.46
CA GLY A 379 -3.88 -13.47 16.47
C GLY A 379 -5.27 -12.81 16.52
N LYS A 380 -5.49 -11.84 17.42
CA LYS A 380 -6.69 -10.98 17.51
C LYS A 380 -6.28 -9.57 17.90
N CYS A 381 -7.20 -8.61 17.79
CA CYS A 381 -6.92 -7.24 18.24
C CYS A 381 -8.14 -6.53 18.81
N VAL A 382 -7.85 -5.40 19.47
CA VAL A 382 -8.82 -4.40 19.93
C VAL A 382 -8.38 -3.01 19.48
N PHE A 383 -9.30 -2.05 19.53
CA PHE A 383 -9.03 -0.65 19.21
C PHE A 383 -8.95 0.18 20.51
N ALA A 384 -7.82 0.84 20.73
CA ALA A 384 -7.61 1.73 21.87
C ALA A 384 -7.86 3.19 21.48
N ASN A 385 -8.62 3.89 22.33
CA ASN A 385 -8.94 5.32 22.22
C ASN A 385 -8.60 6.10 23.49
N ASP A 386 -7.99 5.42 24.46
CA ASP A 386 -7.77 5.87 25.84
C ASP A 386 -6.27 5.95 26.19
N ILE A 387 -5.39 5.98 25.18
CA ILE A 387 -3.95 6.09 25.42
C ILE A 387 -3.64 7.53 25.83
N SER A 388 -3.36 7.73 27.11
CA SER A 388 -3.00 9.04 27.66
C SER A 388 -1.58 9.45 27.24
N GLU A 389 -1.27 10.73 27.31
CA GLU A 389 0.10 11.23 27.09
C GLU A 389 1.12 10.57 28.04
N GLU A 390 0.75 10.39 29.32
CA GLU A 390 1.57 9.67 30.29
C GLU A 390 1.82 8.21 29.86
N GLU A 391 0.80 7.53 29.33
CA GLU A 391 0.94 6.15 28.85
C GLU A 391 1.81 6.07 27.59
N PHE A 392 1.73 7.04 26.66
CA PHE A 392 2.64 7.14 25.52
C PHE A 392 4.11 7.26 25.98
N ILE A 393 4.38 8.17 26.91
CA ILE A 393 5.75 8.40 27.43
C ILE A 393 6.26 7.16 28.16
N LYS A 394 5.45 6.58 29.05
CA LYS A 394 5.82 5.40 29.83
C LYS A 394 6.06 4.18 28.93
N SER A 395 5.18 3.94 27.97
CA SER A 395 5.31 2.80 27.05
C SER A 395 6.50 2.95 26.12
N LEU A 396 6.81 4.16 25.66
CA LEU A 396 8.01 4.40 24.87
C LEU A 396 9.28 4.14 25.70
N ALA A 397 9.34 4.57 26.97
CA ALA A 397 10.48 4.29 27.84
C ALA A 397 10.71 2.77 28.03
N VAL A 398 9.63 2.02 28.31
CA VAL A 398 9.69 0.55 28.42
C VAL A 398 10.15 -0.09 27.11
N HIS A 399 9.64 0.39 25.98
CA HIS A 399 10.01 -0.09 24.65
C HIS A 399 11.51 0.11 24.37
N LYS A 400 12.02 1.32 24.58
CA LYS A 400 13.44 1.65 24.42
C LYS A 400 14.33 0.77 25.30
N GLU A 401 13.95 0.56 26.55
CA GLU A 401 14.70 -0.30 27.48
C GLU A 401 14.72 -1.76 27.02
N TYR A 402 13.57 -2.28 26.56
CA TYR A 402 13.46 -3.64 26.05
C TYR A 402 14.36 -3.86 24.83
N VAL A 403 14.29 -2.98 23.83
CA VAL A 403 15.11 -3.06 22.61
C VAL A 403 16.61 -2.93 22.91
N LYS A 404 16.99 -2.07 23.86
CA LYS A 404 18.38 -1.98 24.31
C LYS A 404 18.86 -3.29 24.94
N LYS A 405 18.02 -3.96 25.74
CA LYS A 405 18.35 -5.24 26.39
C LYS A 405 18.40 -6.42 25.41
N SER A 406 17.68 -6.36 24.30
CA SER A 406 17.69 -7.42 23.27
C SER A 406 18.98 -7.45 22.44
N GLY A 407 19.92 -6.52 22.66
CA GLY A 407 21.22 -6.46 21.98
C GLY A 407 21.17 -5.81 20.59
N ARG A 408 20.03 -5.23 20.18
CA ARG A 408 19.81 -4.66 18.84
C ARG A 408 20.20 -3.18 18.71
N GLY A 409 20.94 -2.64 19.69
CA GLY A 409 21.44 -1.27 19.68
C GLY A 409 20.32 -0.24 19.68
N ASP A 410 20.24 0.57 18.62
CA ASP A 410 19.19 1.57 18.38
C ASP A 410 17.93 0.99 17.71
N GLY A 411 17.90 -0.33 17.50
CA GLY A 411 16.78 -1.09 16.97
C GLY A 411 16.55 -0.95 15.47
N VAL A 412 17.43 -0.25 14.74
CA VAL A 412 17.33 -0.11 13.29
C VAL A 412 17.66 -1.44 12.59
N GLY A 413 16.83 -1.82 11.62
CA GLY A 413 16.95 -3.07 10.86
C GLY A 413 17.89 -2.98 9.65
N LEU A 414 18.00 -4.10 8.94
CA LEU A 414 18.79 -4.22 7.71
C LEU A 414 18.08 -3.53 6.54
N ASP A 415 18.81 -2.72 5.79
CA ASP A 415 18.30 -1.98 4.63
C ASP A 415 17.07 -1.11 4.97
N ALA A 416 17.08 -0.47 6.14
CA ALA A 416 15.91 0.24 6.66
C ALA A 416 15.53 1.53 5.89
N TYR A 417 16.48 2.12 5.17
CA TYR A 417 16.30 3.39 4.47
C TYR A 417 16.02 3.18 2.99
N ALA A 418 15.22 4.07 2.41
CA ALA A 418 14.92 4.10 0.99
C ALA A 418 16.20 4.36 0.18
N ASP A 419 16.45 3.53 -0.82
CA ASP A 419 17.57 3.66 -1.75
C ASP A 419 17.14 4.30 -3.09
N ALA A 420 18.03 4.29 -4.08
CA ALA A 420 17.76 4.87 -5.39
C ALA A 420 16.60 4.18 -6.13
N GLY A 421 16.41 2.86 -5.95
CA GLY A 421 15.30 2.12 -6.52
C GLY A 421 13.98 2.45 -5.84
N ASP A 422 13.98 2.61 -4.51
CA ASP A 422 12.80 3.06 -3.75
C ASP A 422 12.34 4.45 -4.17
N LEU A 423 13.27 5.38 -4.36
CA LEU A 423 12.96 6.79 -4.60
C LEU A 423 12.80 7.12 -6.08
N GLY A 424 13.45 6.36 -6.98
CA GLY A 424 13.58 6.73 -8.39
C GLY A 424 14.61 7.84 -8.62
N ALA A 425 15.48 8.08 -7.64
CA ALA A 425 16.57 9.06 -7.68
C ALA A 425 17.61 8.73 -6.59
N ASP A 426 18.86 9.07 -6.84
CA ASP A 426 19.95 8.85 -5.87
C ASP A 426 19.74 9.71 -4.60
N PRO A 427 19.57 9.09 -3.42
CA PRO A 427 19.38 9.82 -2.17
C PRO A 427 20.54 10.75 -1.80
N GLU A 428 21.78 10.44 -2.19
CA GLU A 428 22.94 11.30 -1.94
C GLU A 428 22.89 12.59 -2.76
N ILE A 429 22.42 12.50 -4.01
CA ILE A 429 22.22 13.67 -4.89
C ILE A 429 21.14 14.57 -4.29
N LEU A 430 20.00 13.98 -3.89
CA LEU A 430 18.92 14.72 -3.24
C LEU A 430 19.36 15.40 -1.95
N LEU A 431 20.23 14.78 -1.16
CA LEU A 431 20.80 15.37 0.05
C LEU A 431 21.64 16.62 -0.29
N LYS A 432 22.47 16.56 -1.32
CA LYS A 432 23.28 17.68 -1.78
C LYS A 432 22.40 18.83 -2.26
N GLU A 433 21.37 18.56 -3.04
CA GLU A 433 20.41 19.56 -3.52
C GLU A 433 19.67 20.24 -2.37
N ARG A 434 19.24 19.48 -1.36
CA ARG A 434 18.61 20.04 -0.14
C ARG A 434 19.53 20.98 0.61
N LYS A 435 20.80 20.58 0.83
CA LYS A 435 21.79 21.42 1.50
C LYS A 435 22.04 22.72 0.73
N VAL A 436 22.11 22.67 -0.60
CA VAL A 436 22.24 23.87 -1.44
C VAL A 436 21.00 24.78 -1.33
N ALA A 437 19.80 24.21 -1.33
CA ALA A 437 18.55 24.96 -1.16
C ALA A 437 18.42 25.61 0.23
N ASP A 438 18.90 24.95 1.29
CA ASP A 438 18.89 25.50 2.64
C ASP A 438 19.95 26.59 2.81
N VAL A 439 21.14 26.43 2.22
CA VAL A 439 22.18 27.47 2.19
C VAL A 439 21.73 28.68 1.37
N SER A 440 21.06 28.50 0.23
CA SER A 440 20.53 29.61 -0.57
C SER A 440 19.40 30.36 0.14
N ARG A 441 18.54 29.65 0.88
CA ARG A 441 17.54 30.26 1.78
C ARG A 441 18.17 31.00 2.95
N ALA A 442 19.23 30.46 3.54
CA ALA A 442 19.96 31.11 4.63
C ALA A 442 20.74 32.37 4.18
N ASN A 443 21.23 32.38 2.93
CA ASN A 443 22.05 33.46 2.37
C ASN A 443 21.27 34.58 1.67
N GLY A 444 19.94 34.61 1.76
CA GLY A 444 19.12 35.77 1.35
C GLY A 444 19.03 36.07 -0.16
N ASN A 445 19.59 35.24 -1.04
CA ASN A 445 19.48 35.40 -2.50
C ASN A 445 18.22 34.74 -3.08
N GLY A 446 17.06 35.07 -2.50
CA GLY A 446 15.77 34.70 -3.07
C GLY A 446 15.44 35.61 -4.24
N VAL A 447 15.57 35.12 -5.47
CA VAL A 447 14.75 35.62 -6.57
C VAL A 447 13.29 35.44 -6.14
N GLN A 448 12.53 36.52 -6.17
CA GLN A 448 11.10 36.53 -5.85
C GLN A 448 10.38 35.47 -6.69
N HIS A 449 9.98 34.38 -6.04
CA HIS A 449 8.81 33.64 -6.43
C HIS A 449 7.84 33.63 -5.26
N GLU A 450 6.66 34.16 -5.54
CA GLU A 450 5.46 34.41 -4.74
C GLU A 450 5.40 33.88 -3.30
N GLN A 451 5.03 34.81 -2.43
CA GLN A 451 4.71 34.64 -1.01
C GLN A 451 3.84 33.39 -0.74
N LEU A 452 4.41 32.39 -0.09
CA LEU A 452 3.66 31.50 0.80
C LEU A 452 3.89 31.98 2.23
N GLY A 453 2.94 32.79 2.69
CA GLY A 453 2.92 33.37 4.03
C GLY A 453 2.98 32.29 5.11
N ASN A 454 3.91 32.48 6.03
CA ASN A 454 3.88 31.92 7.37
C ASN A 454 2.57 32.37 8.04
N ASN A 455 1.59 31.47 8.14
CA ASN A 455 0.48 31.63 9.08
C ASN A 455 0.30 30.32 9.83
N LYS A 456 0.80 30.32 11.07
CA LYS A 456 0.25 29.50 12.15
C LYS A 456 -1.17 30.00 12.39
N THR A 457 -2.16 29.39 11.75
CA THR A 457 -3.56 29.58 12.15
C THR A 457 -4.37 28.30 12.00
N ALA A 458 -5.14 28.05 13.05
CA ALA A 458 -6.00 26.91 13.28
C ALA A 458 -7.14 26.75 12.24
N VAL A 459 -7.55 25.50 12.07
CA VAL A 459 -8.93 25.00 11.91
C VAL A 459 -9.95 25.90 11.19
N ALA A 460 -10.39 25.46 10.01
CA ALA A 460 -11.81 25.42 9.62
C ALA A 460 -11.98 24.48 8.42
N VAL A 461 -12.61 23.33 8.61
CA VAL A 461 -13.13 22.50 7.52
C VAL A 461 -14.62 22.81 7.45
N ALA A 462 -15.05 23.40 6.34
CA ALA A 462 -16.44 23.63 6.01
C ALA A 462 -16.87 22.58 4.97
N ALA A 463 -18.02 21.97 5.27
CA ALA A 463 -18.95 21.18 4.44
C ALA A 463 -18.38 20.05 3.56
#